data_AF-A0A177CB90-F1
#
_entry.id   AF-A0A177CB90-F1
#
_cell.length_a   1.000
_cell.length_b   1.000
_cell.length_c   1.000
_cell.angle_alpha   90.00
_cell.angle_beta   90.00
_cell.angle_gamma   90.00
#
_symmetry.space_group_name_H-M   'P 1'
#
loop_
_entity.id
_entity.type
_entity.pdbx_description
1 polymer ?
#
loop_
_entity_poly.entity_id
_entity_poly.type
_entity_poly.pdbx_seq_one_letter_code
_entity_poly.pdbx_strand_id
1 'polypeptide(L)'
;MSSFKEETILKSFKATGISPFDPEVILQRFNDTTLDEQVSRESSTSALSGSDWRKLDRLVRSAVEDQSSKDAQKLSRSLHHISVQNELLRHEINGLKEALLVKKRHKKKGKPLDLQQRQEYHGGAVF
;
A
#
# COMPACT_ATOMS: atom_id res chain seq x y z
N MET A 1 -11.63 22.66 -18.78
CA MET A 1 -10.88 23.02 -17.55
C MET A 1 -10.04 21.81 -17.14
N SER A 2 -8.80 21.72 -17.61
CA SER A 2 -7.91 20.60 -17.28
C SER A 2 -6.97 21.04 -16.16
N SER A 3 -7.19 20.53 -14.95
CA SER A 3 -6.45 20.86 -13.72
C SER A 3 -5.04 20.22 -13.69
N PHE A 4 -4.86 19.12 -14.40
CA PHE A 4 -3.61 18.34 -14.43
C PHE A 4 -2.72 18.76 -15.60
N LYS A 5 -2.34 20.03 -15.63
CA LYS A 5 -1.29 20.55 -16.52
C LYS A 5 -0.07 20.88 -15.68
N GLU A 6 1.11 20.61 -16.22
CA GLU A 6 2.40 20.84 -15.56
C GLU A 6 2.51 22.27 -14.99
N GLU A 7 2.17 23.27 -15.79
CA GLU A 7 2.18 24.68 -15.38
C GLU A 7 1.28 24.97 -14.16
N THR A 8 0.09 24.36 -14.12
CA THR A 8 -0.87 24.53 -13.02
C THR A 8 -0.36 23.87 -11.74
N ILE A 9 0.29 22.72 -11.88
CA ILE A 9 0.89 21.96 -10.78
C ILE A 9 2.08 22.74 -10.19
N LEU A 10 2.98 23.27 -11.02
CA LEU A 10 4.10 24.09 -10.55
C LEU A 10 3.63 25.35 -9.81
N LYS A 11 2.56 26.00 -10.32
CA LYS A 11 2.00 27.21 -9.71
C LYS A 11 1.34 26.94 -8.36
N SER A 12 0.72 25.77 -8.16
CA SER A 12 0.10 25.40 -6.87
C SER A 12 1.14 25.10 -5.79
N PHE A 13 2.26 24.46 -6.13
CA PHE A 13 3.39 24.29 -5.21
C PHE A 13 3.98 25.63 -4.78
N LYS A 14 4.17 26.57 -5.73
CA LYS A 14 4.65 27.93 -5.42
C LYS A 14 3.70 28.71 -4.50
N ALA A 15 2.38 28.57 -4.70
CA ALA A 15 1.38 29.29 -3.92
C ALA A 15 1.20 28.75 -2.49
N THR A 16 1.45 27.47 -2.26
CA THR A 16 1.17 26.79 -0.98
C THR A 16 2.34 26.80 0.00
N GLY A 17 3.54 27.18 -0.43
CA GLY A 17 4.72 27.28 0.45
C GLY A 17 5.16 25.93 1.04
N ILE A 18 4.78 24.82 0.40
CA ILE A 18 5.09 23.47 0.85
C ILE A 18 6.58 23.19 0.63
N SER A 19 7.27 22.76 1.68
CA SER A 19 8.68 22.37 1.62
C SER A 19 8.82 20.92 1.13
N PRO A 20 9.80 20.60 0.25
CA PRO A 20 10.86 21.49 -0.23
C PRO A 20 10.36 22.44 -1.31
N PHE A 21 10.85 23.69 -1.26
CA PHE A 21 10.47 24.77 -2.19
C PHE A 21 10.90 24.52 -3.64
N ASP A 22 11.71 23.50 -3.86
CA ASP A 22 12.13 23.05 -5.18
C ASP A 22 11.18 21.96 -5.69
N PRO A 23 10.31 22.28 -6.67
CA PRO A 23 9.39 21.30 -7.24
C PRO A 23 10.14 20.17 -7.99
N GLU A 24 11.36 20.41 -8.48
CA GLU A 24 12.12 19.38 -9.20
C GLU A 24 12.50 18.21 -8.29
N VAL A 25 12.75 18.48 -6.99
CA VAL A 25 13.02 17.43 -5.98
C VAL A 25 11.82 16.50 -5.80
N ILE A 26 10.60 17.03 -5.97
CA ILE A 26 9.38 16.23 -5.92
C ILE A 26 9.22 15.46 -7.23
N LEU A 27 9.46 16.10 -8.37
CA LEU A 27 9.31 15.48 -9.69
C LEU A 27 10.33 14.36 -9.96
N GLN A 28 11.59 14.51 -9.53
CA GLN A 28 12.62 13.47 -9.64
C GLN A 28 12.22 12.16 -8.96
N ARG A 29 11.54 12.25 -7.80
CA ARG A 29 11.06 11.06 -7.07
C ARG A 29 10.08 10.20 -7.87
N PHE A 30 9.42 10.76 -8.86
CA PHE A 30 8.47 10.03 -9.71
C PHE A 30 9.08 9.58 -11.05
N ASN A 31 10.23 10.13 -11.43
CA ASN A 31 10.94 9.73 -12.65
C ASN A 31 11.75 8.44 -12.44
N ASP A 32 12.32 8.25 -11.25
CA ASP A 32 13.18 7.11 -10.90
C ASP A 32 12.44 5.75 -10.86
N THR A 33 11.10 5.76 -10.78
CA THR A 33 10.29 4.54 -10.66
C THR A 33 10.15 3.76 -11.98
N THR A 34 10.50 4.35 -13.13
CA THR A 34 10.18 3.76 -14.44
C THR A 34 11.12 2.65 -14.92
N LEU A 35 12.35 2.54 -14.40
CA LEU A 35 13.33 1.57 -14.91
C LEU A 35 13.43 0.27 -14.09
N ASP A 36 13.26 0.31 -12.77
CA ASP A 36 13.38 -0.90 -11.92
C ASP A 36 12.04 -1.58 -11.58
N GLU A 37 10.91 -0.91 -11.82
CA GLU A 37 9.59 -1.47 -11.44
C GLU A 37 8.96 -2.37 -12.53
N GLN A 38 9.67 -2.60 -13.64
CA GLN A 38 9.27 -3.60 -14.64
C GLN A 38 9.84 -5.00 -14.38
N VAL A 39 10.92 -5.15 -13.61
CA VAL A 39 11.54 -6.47 -13.35
C VAL A 39 11.02 -7.12 -12.06
N SER A 40 10.53 -6.34 -11.10
CA SER A 40 9.91 -6.88 -9.88
C SER A 40 8.37 -6.94 -9.94
N ARG A 41 7.80 -7.14 -11.14
CA ARG A 41 6.37 -7.42 -11.33
C ARG A 41 6.07 -8.88 -11.68
N GLU A 42 7.08 -9.74 -11.57
CA GLU A 42 6.93 -11.17 -11.72
C GLU A 42 7.17 -11.83 -10.35
N SER A 43 6.22 -12.67 -9.92
CA SER A 43 6.29 -13.51 -8.73
C SER A 43 5.84 -12.94 -7.38
N SER A 44 4.62 -12.43 -7.34
CA SER A 44 3.70 -12.64 -6.20
C SER A 44 2.27 -12.76 -6.71
N THR A 45 2.05 -13.73 -7.61
CA THR A 45 0.72 -14.11 -8.10
C THR A 45 -0.01 -14.93 -7.04
N SER A 46 -0.38 -14.28 -5.94
CA SER A 46 -1.36 -14.80 -4.98
C SER A 46 -2.24 -13.68 -4.42
N ALA A 47 -2.46 -12.63 -5.21
CA ALA A 47 -3.58 -11.73 -5.05
C ALA A 47 -4.46 -11.96 -6.29
N LEU A 48 -5.75 -12.24 -6.13
CA LEU A 48 -6.69 -11.83 -7.15
C LEU A 48 -6.70 -10.31 -7.06
N SER A 49 -5.72 -9.69 -7.71
CA SER A 49 -5.60 -8.25 -7.79
C SER A 49 -6.88 -7.72 -8.43
N GLY A 50 -7.24 -6.45 -8.23
CA GLY A 50 -8.32 -5.82 -9.00
C GLY A 50 -8.18 -6.02 -10.53
N SER A 51 -6.98 -6.35 -11.01
CA SER A 51 -6.71 -6.78 -12.38
C SER A 51 -7.22 -8.19 -12.75
N ASP A 52 -7.30 -9.12 -11.80
CA ASP A 52 -7.68 -10.53 -12.05
C ASP A 52 -9.18 -10.73 -12.16
N TRP A 53 -10.00 -9.98 -11.41
CA TRP A 53 -11.45 -10.02 -11.63
C TRP A 53 -11.80 -9.49 -13.02
N ARG A 54 -11.11 -8.44 -13.50
CA ARG A 54 -11.33 -7.89 -14.86
C ARG A 54 -10.98 -8.90 -15.93
N LYS A 55 -9.93 -9.72 -15.72
CA LYS A 55 -9.59 -10.82 -16.63
C LYS A 55 -10.68 -11.89 -16.64
N LEU A 56 -11.17 -12.28 -15.46
CA LEU A 56 -12.27 -13.24 -15.34
C LEU A 56 -13.57 -12.71 -15.95
N ASP A 57 -13.90 -11.44 -15.73
CA ASP A 57 -15.10 -10.80 -16.32
C ASP A 57 -15.01 -10.75 -17.85
N ARG A 58 -13.83 -10.44 -18.41
CA ARG A 58 -13.61 -10.53 -19.86
C ARG A 58 -13.79 -11.95 -20.39
N LEU A 59 -13.30 -12.96 -19.66
CA LEU A 59 -13.43 -14.36 -20.05
C LEU A 59 -14.89 -14.81 -20.01
N VAL A 60 -15.63 -14.45 -18.95
CA VAL A 60 -17.07 -14.68 -18.85
C VAL A 60 -17.81 -14.00 -20.00
N ARG A 61 -17.46 -12.75 -20.33
CA ARG A 61 -18.04 -12.03 -21.47
C ARG A 61 -17.74 -12.65 -22.82
N SER A 62 -16.57 -13.26 -22.99
CA SER A 62 -16.21 -13.94 -24.23
C SER A 62 -16.86 -15.32 -24.36
N ALA A 63 -17.18 -15.99 -23.25
CA ALA A 63 -17.73 -17.33 -23.23
C ALA A 63 -19.28 -17.35 -23.22
N VAL A 64 -19.91 -16.26 -22.79
CA VAL A 64 -21.36 -16.12 -22.74
C VAL A 64 -21.84 -15.34 -23.96
N GLU A 65 -22.58 -16.02 -24.83
CA GLU A 65 -23.21 -15.42 -26.03
C GLU A 65 -24.19 -14.29 -25.64
N ASP A 66 -25.11 -14.56 -24.70
CA ASP A 66 -26.15 -13.62 -24.27
C ASP A 66 -25.79 -12.90 -22.96
N GLN A 67 -24.99 -11.84 -23.04
CA GLN A 67 -24.60 -11.06 -21.87
C GLN A 67 -25.79 -10.42 -21.12
N SER A 68 -26.87 -10.10 -21.84
CA SER A 68 -28.09 -9.51 -21.28
C SER A 68 -29.00 -10.55 -20.61
N SER A 69 -28.68 -11.84 -20.74
CA SER A 69 -29.37 -12.91 -20.03
C SER A 69 -29.40 -12.62 -18.53
N LYS A 70 -30.54 -12.89 -17.88
CA LYS A 70 -30.67 -12.80 -16.42
C LYS A 70 -29.64 -13.69 -15.72
N ASP A 71 -29.33 -14.85 -16.31
CA ASP A 71 -28.37 -15.80 -15.75
C ASP A 71 -26.94 -15.30 -15.88
N ALA A 72 -26.58 -14.69 -17.02
CA ALA A 72 -25.29 -14.06 -17.23
C ALA A 72 -25.05 -12.90 -16.25
N GLN A 73 -26.06 -12.06 -16.03
CA GLN A 73 -25.99 -10.97 -15.06
C GLN A 73 -25.88 -11.49 -13.63
N LYS A 74 -26.62 -12.55 -13.28
CA LYS A 74 -26.54 -13.17 -11.95
C LYS A 74 -25.15 -13.75 -11.72
N LEU A 75 -24.59 -14.45 -12.70
CA LEU A 75 -23.24 -15.00 -12.66
C LEU A 75 -22.19 -13.91 -12.46
N SER A 76 -22.22 -12.84 -13.25
CA SER A 76 -21.28 -11.72 -13.15
C SER A 76 -21.34 -11.05 -11.76
N ARG A 77 -22.55 -10.83 -11.23
CA ARG A 77 -22.74 -10.28 -9.86
C ARG A 77 -22.19 -11.21 -8.79
N SER A 78 -22.46 -12.52 -8.88
CA SER A 78 -21.94 -13.51 -7.95
C SER A 78 -20.41 -13.58 -8.00
N LEU A 79 -19.83 -13.56 -9.20
CA LEU A 79 -18.37 -13.55 -9.38
C LEU A 79 -17.74 -12.31 -8.74
N HIS A 80 -18.28 -11.12 -8.99
CA HIS A 80 -17.80 -9.89 -8.36
C HIS A 80 -17.91 -9.98 -6.83
N HIS A 81 -19.04 -10.46 -6.31
CA HIS A 81 -19.22 -10.61 -4.86
C HIS A 81 -18.15 -11.52 -4.25
N ILE A 82 -17.93 -12.70 -4.85
CA ILE A 82 -16.90 -13.66 -4.40
C ILE A 82 -15.49 -13.05 -4.50
N SER A 83 -15.20 -12.27 -5.54
CA SER A 83 -13.91 -11.59 -5.68
C SER A 83 -13.64 -10.64 -4.52
N VAL A 84 -14.63 -9.80 -4.19
CA VAL A 84 -14.52 -8.84 -3.08
C VAL A 84 -14.38 -9.56 -1.74
N GLN A 85 -15.18 -10.61 -1.50
CA GLN A 85 -15.09 -11.40 -0.27
C GLN A 85 -13.72 -12.06 -0.12
N ASN A 86 -13.17 -12.62 -1.20
CA ASN A 86 -11.82 -13.19 -1.18
C ASN A 86 -10.73 -12.16 -0.87
N GLU A 87 -10.85 -10.96 -1.43
CA GLU A 87 -9.90 -9.87 -1.16
C GLU A 87 -9.96 -9.45 0.33
N LEU A 88 -11.16 -9.26 0.87
CA LEU A 88 -11.36 -8.94 2.30
C LEU A 88 -10.77 -10.03 3.21
N LEU A 89 -11.06 -11.31 2.93
CA LEU A 89 -10.53 -12.43 3.70
C LEU A 89 -9.00 -12.51 3.64
N ARG A 90 -8.39 -12.22 2.48
CA ARG A 90 -6.93 -12.18 2.35
C ARG A 90 -6.33 -11.05 3.19
N HIS A 91 -6.94 -9.87 3.17
CA HIS A 91 -6.51 -8.76 4.02
C HIS A 91 -6.63 -9.09 5.50
N GLU A 92 -7.73 -9.72 5.93
CA GLU A 92 -7.91 -10.15 7.31
C GLU A 92 -6.85 -11.18 7.73
N ILE A 93 -6.62 -12.21 6.91
CA ILE A 93 -5.57 -13.22 7.15
C ILE A 93 -4.19 -12.57 7.28
N ASN A 94 -3.86 -11.63 6.39
CA ASN A 94 -2.59 -10.93 6.44
C ASN A 94 -2.48 -10.06 7.69
N GLY A 95 -3.53 -9.31 8.06
CA GLY A 95 -3.57 -8.52 9.28
C GLY A 95 -3.40 -9.37 10.54
N LEU A 96 -4.05 -10.55 10.59
CA LEU A 96 -3.90 -11.50 11.69
C LEU A 96 -2.48 -12.06 11.78
N LYS A 97 -1.85 -12.39 10.64
CA LYS A 97 -0.46 -12.84 10.59
C LYS A 97 0.51 -11.78 11.13
N GLU A 98 0.35 -10.53 10.69
CA GLU A 98 1.16 -9.40 11.18
C GLU A 98 0.98 -9.18 12.69
N ALA A 99 -0.28 -9.14 13.15
CA ALA A 99 -0.58 -9.00 14.57
C ALA A 99 0.05 -10.13 15.41
N LEU A 100 0.04 -11.36 14.90
CA LEU A 100 0.68 -12.50 15.54
C LEU A 100 2.21 -12.35 15.60
N LEU A 101 2.85 -11.89 14.52
CA LEU A 101 4.28 -11.63 14.48
C LEU A 101 4.68 -10.55 15.50
N VAL A 102 3.94 -9.44 15.54
CA VAL A 102 4.15 -8.36 16.51
C VAL A 102 4.02 -8.87 17.95
N LYS A 103 2.97 -9.65 18.25
CA LYS A 103 2.79 -10.27 19.58
C LYS A 103 3.95 -11.20 19.94
N LYS A 104 4.42 -12.03 19.01
CA LYS A 104 5.58 -12.91 19.23
C LYS A 104 6.86 -12.11 19.50
N ARG A 105 7.09 -11.01 18.78
CA ARG A 105 8.22 -10.09 19.04
C ARG A 105 8.11 -9.46 20.43
N HIS A 106 6.94 -8.97 20.82
CA HIS A 106 6.74 -8.34 22.12
C HIS A 106 6.91 -9.33 23.31
N LYS A 107 6.62 -10.62 23.11
CA LYS A 107 6.90 -11.66 24.12
C LYS A 107 8.41 -11.87 24.36
N LYS A 108 9.27 -11.51 23.41
CA LYS A 108 10.72 -11.44 23.64
C LYS A 108 11.01 -10.15 24.42
N LYS A 109 10.64 -10.13 25.70
CA LYS A 109 10.98 -9.01 26.57
C LYS A 109 12.50 -8.86 26.60
N GLY A 110 12.99 -7.66 26.28
CA GLY A 110 14.38 -7.31 26.56
C GLY A 110 14.66 -7.53 28.04
N LYS A 111 15.91 -7.89 28.38
CA LYS A 111 16.33 -7.92 29.79
C LYS A 111 15.98 -6.57 30.41
N PRO A 112 15.36 -6.54 31.60
CA PRO A 112 15.11 -5.27 32.29
C PRO A 112 16.44 -4.51 32.36
N LEU A 113 16.40 -3.23 31.99
CA LEU A 113 17.56 -2.37 32.14
C LEU A 113 17.85 -2.33 33.65
N ASP A 114 19.04 -2.79 34.05
CA ASP A 114 19.47 -2.68 35.43
C ASP A 114 19.71 -1.19 35.71
N LEU A 115 18.68 -0.53 36.21
CA LEU A 115 18.73 0.85 36.68
C LEU A 115 19.49 0.86 38.01
N GLN A 116 20.76 0.44 37.98
CA GLN A 116 21.65 0.67 39.11
C GLN A 116 21.62 2.16 39.36
N GLN A 117 21.21 2.52 40.57
CA GLN A 117 21.17 3.87 41.07
C GLN A 117 22.56 4.47 40.84
N ARG A 118 22.65 5.38 39.86
CA ARG A 118 23.91 6.02 39.48
C ARG A 118 24.50 6.58 40.78
N GLN A 119 25.69 6.12 41.16
CA GLN A 119 26.44 6.75 42.25
C GLN A 119 26.43 8.26 42.01
N GLU A 120 26.08 9.03 43.03
CA GLU A 120 25.90 10.48 42.96
C GLU A 120 27.05 11.11 42.16
N TYR A 121 26.72 11.63 40.98
CA TYR A 121 27.68 12.31 40.14
C TYR A 121 27.88 13.72 40.71
N HIS A 122 28.87 13.88 41.59
CA HIS A 122 29.29 15.19 42.08
C HIS A 122 30.06 15.89 40.97
N GLY A 123 29.35 16.71 40.17
CA GLY A 123 29.96 17.57 39.17
C GLY A 123 30.94 18.53 39.83
N GLY A 124 32.24 18.26 39.66
CA GLY A 124 33.32 19.07 40.20
C GLY A 124 33.46 20.39 39.45
N ALA A 125 32.62 21.37 39.79
CA ALA A 125 32.90 22.76 39.49
C ALA A 125 33.81 23.30 40.60
N VAL A 126 35.09 23.49 40.27
CA VAL A 126 36.04 24.23 41.10
C VAL A 126 36.08 25.65 40.55
N PHE A 127 35.70 26.63 41.39
CA PHE A 127 35.80 28.06 41.11
C PHE A 127 37.22 28.58 41.35
#